data_AF-A0A954MAM5-F1
#
_entry.id   AF-A0A954MAM5-F1
#
_cell.length_a   1.000
_cell.length_b   1.000
_cell.length_c   1.000
_cell.angle_alpha   90.00
_cell.angle_beta   90.00
_cell.angle_gamma   90.00
#
_symmetry.space_group_name_H-M   'P 1'
#
loop_
_entity.id
_entity.type
_entity.pdbx_description
1 polymer ?
#
loop_
_entity_poly.entity_id
_entity_poly.type
_entity_poly.pdbx_seq_one_letter_code
_entity_poly.pdbx_strand_id
1 'polypeptide(L)'
;MSRPLSPQSTSLDILYAAFRAAFVRTFDSLLTEFLPGQSRTPSRGFLEQISLTCGCAPQVQLDVLLVTWRRIRSEVDGELDLGLLHQCVVYCALEELADVSAEENPSSLRSILERGPRQIRFPDVQCVTSALRTVQVTWPFSVDVATIHQNPMLLNVRMDNSGTIGQTQRRLVSQLLELVGRWKVSPEILTTSRDLLSHNEHRAVANFFHRFPELLISEGDHDKLS
;
A
#
# COMPACT_ATOMS: atom_id res chain seq x y z
N MET A 1 -13.59 -9.86 -29.61
CA MET A 1 -12.24 -10.38 -29.94
C MET A 1 -11.26 -9.68 -29.01
N SER A 2 -10.79 -10.39 -27.99
CA SER A 2 -9.90 -9.82 -26.96
C SER A 2 -8.47 -9.76 -27.51
N ARG A 3 -7.89 -8.55 -27.54
CA ARG A 3 -6.48 -8.36 -27.91
C ARG A 3 -5.61 -9.11 -26.90
N PRO A 4 -4.58 -9.87 -27.32
CA PRO A 4 -3.61 -10.40 -26.38
C PRO A 4 -2.88 -9.23 -25.72
N LEU A 5 -2.96 -9.16 -24.39
CA LEU A 5 -2.25 -8.17 -23.58
C LEU A 5 -0.75 -8.43 -23.68
N SER A 6 0.05 -7.38 -23.91
CA SER A 6 1.50 -7.51 -23.82
C SER A 6 1.88 -7.89 -22.38
N PRO A 7 2.95 -8.67 -22.16
CA PRO A 7 3.36 -9.09 -20.81
C PRO A 7 3.62 -7.89 -19.86
N GLN A 8 4.05 -6.75 -20.40
CA GLN A 8 4.24 -5.51 -19.64
C GLN A 8 2.92 -4.84 -19.24
N SER A 9 1.88 -4.92 -20.08
CA SER A 9 0.54 -4.42 -19.75
C SER A 9 -0.05 -5.21 -18.58
N THR A 10 0.13 -6.54 -18.58
CA THR A 10 -0.42 -7.43 -17.56
C THR A 10 0.17 -7.19 -16.17
N SER A 11 1.48 -6.93 -16.06
CA SER A 11 2.11 -6.63 -14.76
C SER A 11 1.61 -5.32 -14.15
N LEU A 12 1.47 -4.27 -14.95
CA LEU A 12 0.96 -2.99 -14.50
C LEU A 12 -0.52 -3.06 -14.12
N ASP A 13 -1.31 -3.87 -14.82
CA ASP A 13 -2.72 -4.10 -14.52
C ASP A 13 -2.90 -4.80 -13.17
N ILE A 14 -2.03 -5.77 -12.85
CA ILE A 14 -2.00 -6.45 -11.55
C ILE A 14 -1.55 -5.50 -10.44
N LEU A 15 -0.51 -4.69 -10.67
CA LEU A 15 -0.11 -3.68 -9.70
C LEU A 15 -1.22 -2.66 -9.45
N TYR A 16 -1.91 -2.20 -10.50
CA TYR A 16 -3.07 -1.34 -10.33
C TYR A 16 -4.14 -2.03 -9.47
N ALA A 17 -4.50 -3.28 -9.78
CA ALA A 17 -5.48 -4.03 -9.03
C ALA A 17 -5.10 -4.19 -7.54
N ALA A 18 -3.82 -4.45 -7.27
CA ALA A 18 -3.26 -4.57 -5.94
C ALA A 18 -3.34 -3.27 -5.14
N PHE A 19 -2.92 -2.16 -5.74
CA PHE A 19 -3.00 -0.85 -5.09
C PHE A 19 -4.44 -0.40 -4.86
N ARG A 20 -5.36 -0.76 -5.78
CA ARG A 20 -6.80 -0.53 -5.60
C ARG A 20 -7.36 -1.32 -4.43
N ALA A 21 -7.03 -2.61 -4.32
CA ALA A 21 -7.49 -3.47 -3.23
C ALA A 21 -6.99 -2.95 -1.88
N ALA A 22 -5.69 -2.66 -1.78
CA ALA A 22 -5.07 -2.09 -0.59
C ALA A 22 -5.69 -0.75 -0.18
N PHE A 23 -5.93 0.15 -1.15
CA PHE A 23 -6.57 1.44 -0.88
C PHE A 23 -7.98 1.27 -0.34
N VAL A 24 -8.85 0.53 -1.04
CA VAL A 24 -10.27 0.41 -0.67
C VAL A 24 -10.42 -0.19 0.72
N ARG A 25 -9.72 -1.29 1.01
CA ARG A 25 -9.79 -1.95 2.33
C ARG A 25 -9.27 -1.06 3.45
N THR A 26 -8.13 -0.40 3.23
CA THR A 26 -7.53 0.48 4.25
C THR A 26 -8.40 1.72 4.47
N PHE A 27 -8.99 2.29 3.42
CA PHE A 27 -9.86 3.46 3.54
C PHE A 27 -11.21 3.12 4.18
N ASP A 28 -11.82 1.98 3.85
CA ASP A 28 -13.05 1.53 4.51
C ASP A 28 -12.82 1.27 6.00
N SER A 29 -11.67 0.69 6.35
CA SER A 29 -11.22 0.48 7.73
C SER A 29 -11.04 1.82 8.47
N LEU A 30 -10.40 2.81 7.83
CA LEU A 30 -10.26 4.17 8.36
C LEU A 30 -11.63 4.83 8.57
N LEU A 31 -12.54 4.75 7.60
CA LEU A 31 -13.87 5.34 7.74
C LEU A 31 -14.62 4.73 8.92
N THR A 32 -14.51 3.41 9.11
CA THR A 32 -15.17 2.67 10.19
C THR A 32 -14.67 3.10 11.57
N GLU A 33 -13.36 3.33 11.73
CA GLU A 33 -12.77 3.79 12.99
C GLU A 33 -13.32 5.15 13.45
N PHE A 34 -13.68 6.02 12.50
CA PHE A 34 -14.17 7.37 12.77
C PHE A 34 -15.70 7.49 12.79
N LEU A 35 -16.44 6.36 12.74
CA LEU A 35 -17.89 6.35 12.90
C LEU A 35 -18.30 6.54 14.38
N PRO A 36 -19.23 7.46 14.68
CA PRO A 36 -19.70 7.68 16.05
C PRO A 36 -20.51 6.47 16.55
N GLY A 37 -20.18 5.98 17.76
CA GLY A 37 -20.95 4.95 18.45
C GLY A 37 -20.50 3.50 18.22
N GLN A 38 -19.44 3.28 17.44
CA GLN A 38 -18.83 1.96 17.27
C GLN A 38 -17.64 1.80 18.23
N SER A 39 -17.44 0.60 18.78
CA SER A 39 -16.22 0.31 19.54
C SER A 39 -15.03 0.53 18.61
N ARG A 40 -14.05 1.35 19.02
CA ARG A 40 -12.80 1.57 18.28
C ARG A 40 -11.99 0.28 18.24
N THR A 41 -12.39 -0.67 17.41
CA THR A 41 -11.51 -1.74 16.99
C THR A 41 -10.41 -1.09 16.16
N PRO A 42 -9.12 -1.39 16.44
CA PRO A 42 -8.03 -0.84 15.64
C PRO A 42 -8.28 -1.17 14.17
N SER A 43 -8.24 -0.15 13.34
CA SER A 43 -8.43 -0.24 11.91
C SER A 43 -7.28 -1.05 11.31
N ARG A 44 -7.61 -2.21 10.74
CA ARG A 44 -6.66 -3.03 10.01
C ARG A 44 -6.36 -2.39 8.66
N GLY A 45 -5.09 -2.06 8.42
CA GLY A 45 -4.62 -1.55 7.14
C GLY A 45 -3.72 -2.56 6.41
N PHE A 46 -3.43 -2.31 5.14
CA PHE A 46 -2.68 -3.25 4.30
C PHE A 46 -1.24 -3.53 4.78
N LEU A 47 -0.62 -2.63 5.56
CA LEU A 47 0.72 -2.85 6.08
C LEU A 47 0.77 -3.83 7.25
N GLU A 48 -0.38 -4.28 7.79
CA GLU A 48 -0.37 -5.29 8.87
C GLU A 48 0.17 -6.65 8.42
N GLN A 49 0.36 -6.86 7.12
CA GLN A 49 1.09 -8.00 6.59
C GLN A 49 2.56 -8.01 7.04
N ILE A 50 3.09 -6.91 7.57
CA ILE A 50 4.43 -6.83 8.17
C ILE A 50 4.27 -6.54 9.67
N SER A 51 4.73 -7.46 10.52
CA SER A 51 4.59 -7.37 11.98
C SER A 51 5.16 -6.07 12.58
N LEU A 52 6.21 -5.50 11.96
CA LEU A 52 6.83 -4.24 12.38
C LEU A 52 5.93 -3.02 12.19
N THR A 53 4.96 -3.10 11.27
CA THR A 53 4.05 -2.00 10.94
C THR A 53 2.67 -2.14 11.57
N CYS A 54 2.46 -3.15 12.43
CA CYS A 54 1.28 -3.26 13.26
C CYS A 54 1.08 -1.98 14.10
N GLY A 55 -0.10 -1.38 13.99
CA GLY A 55 -0.42 -0.10 14.65
C GLY A 55 -0.02 1.14 13.86
N CYS A 56 0.50 1.01 12.63
CA CYS A 56 0.65 2.16 11.74
C CYS A 56 -0.72 2.76 11.42
N ALA A 57 -0.89 4.07 11.59
CA ALA A 57 -2.16 4.74 11.38
C ALA A 57 -2.64 4.62 9.92
N PRO A 58 -3.90 4.24 9.63
CA PRO A 58 -4.34 3.94 8.27
C PRO A 58 -4.17 5.10 7.29
N GLN A 59 -4.36 6.34 7.74
CA GLN A 59 -4.12 7.51 6.90
C GLN A 59 -2.67 7.58 6.41
N VAL A 60 -1.70 7.22 7.26
CA VAL A 60 -0.27 7.16 6.89
C VAL A 60 -0.01 6.01 5.93
N GLN A 61 -0.66 4.86 6.13
CA GLN A 61 -0.60 3.76 5.19
C GLN A 61 -1.12 4.19 3.80
N LEU A 62 -2.26 4.90 3.74
CA LEU A 62 -2.81 5.43 2.50
C LEU A 62 -1.86 6.44 1.83
N ASP A 63 -1.22 7.33 2.59
CA ASP A 63 -0.27 8.30 2.06
C ASP A 63 0.92 7.59 1.37
N VAL A 64 1.55 6.63 2.07
CA VAL A 64 2.69 5.90 1.50
C VAL A 64 2.27 5.01 0.32
N LEU A 65 1.06 4.45 0.33
CA LEU A 65 0.50 3.69 -0.79
C LEU A 65 0.38 4.57 -2.04
N LEU A 66 -0.21 5.75 -1.90
CA LEU A 66 -0.39 6.69 -3.00
C LEU A 66 0.96 7.19 -3.53
N VAL A 67 1.89 7.56 -2.65
CA VAL A 67 3.25 7.99 -3.04
C VAL A 67 3.95 6.88 -3.82
N THR A 68 3.83 5.63 -3.36
CA THR A 68 4.42 4.47 -4.04
C THR A 68 3.81 4.27 -5.43
N TRP A 69 2.49 4.36 -5.55
CA TRP A 69 1.81 4.26 -6.85
C TRP A 69 2.29 5.33 -7.84
N ARG A 70 2.38 6.58 -7.38
CA ARG A 70 2.89 7.69 -8.20
C ARG A 70 4.30 7.40 -8.72
N ARG A 71 5.19 6.88 -7.88
CA ARG A 71 6.57 6.49 -8.28
C ARG A 71 6.58 5.40 -9.34
N ILE A 72 5.81 4.33 -9.12
CA ILE A 72 5.66 3.25 -10.11
C ILE A 72 5.19 3.82 -11.44
N ARG A 73 4.27 4.78 -11.42
CA ARG A 73 3.73 5.43 -12.63
C ARG A 73 4.71 6.38 -13.32
N SER A 74 5.58 7.06 -12.60
CA SER A 74 6.60 7.95 -13.19
C SER A 74 7.78 7.20 -13.80
N GLU A 75 8.03 5.98 -13.34
CA GLU A 75 9.21 5.19 -13.72
C GLU A 75 8.90 4.05 -14.71
N VAL A 76 7.66 3.95 -15.23
CA VAL A 76 7.25 2.89 -16.18
C VAL A 76 8.12 2.84 -17.44
N ASP A 77 8.78 3.95 -17.80
CA ASP A 77 9.64 4.05 -18.99
C ASP A 77 11.16 3.91 -18.68
N GLY A 78 11.54 3.63 -17.43
CA GLY A 78 12.94 3.50 -16.98
C GLY A 78 13.22 2.24 -16.15
N GLU A 79 14.45 2.12 -15.65
CA GLU A 79 14.80 1.10 -14.65
C GLU A 79 14.17 1.54 -13.31
N LEU A 80 13.14 0.82 -12.88
CA LEU A 80 12.38 1.15 -11.67
C LEU A 80 13.26 0.97 -10.42
N ASP A 81 13.81 2.06 -9.88
CA ASP A 81 14.58 2.07 -8.64
C ASP A 81 13.68 2.41 -7.45
N LEU A 82 12.84 1.43 -7.11
CA LEU A 82 11.92 1.56 -6.01
C LEU A 82 12.68 1.35 -4.69
N GLY A 83 12.77 2.37 -3.84
CA GLY A 83 13.40 2.24 -2.52
C GLY A 83 12.77 1.13 -1.64
N LEU A 84 13.53 0.61 -0.66
CA LEU A 84 13.15 -0.58 0.13
C LEU A 84 11.74 -0.50 0.75
N LEU A 85 11.38 0.65 1.35
CA LEU A 85 10.05 0.88 1.91
C LEU A 85 8.94 0.70 0.87
N HIS A 86 9.14 1.27 -0.32
CA HIS A 86 8.18 1.23 -1.40
C HIS A 86 8.06 -0.18 -2.01
N GLN A 87 9.15 -0.95 -2.02
CA GLN A 87 9.10 -2.38 -2.34
C GLN A 87 8.24 -3.16 -1.34
N CYS A 88 8.35 -2.88 -0.04
CA CYS A 88 7.45 -3.46 0.97
C CYS A 88 5.99 -3.07 0.74
N VAL A 89 5.71 -1.82 0.38
CA VAL A 89 4.35 -1.37 0.05
C VAL A 89 3.79 -2.15 -1.14
N VAL A 90 4.57 -2.35 -2.19
CA VAL A 90 4.16 -3.18 -3.34
C VAL A 90 3.85 -4.61 -2.90
N TYR A 91 4.73 -5.21 -2.09
CA TYR A 91 4.52 -6.56 -1.57
C TYR A 91 3.19 -6.64 -0.80
N CYS A 92 2.98 -5.76 0.19
CA CYS A 92 1.74 -5.76 0.98
C CYS A 92 0.49 -5.52 0.13
N ALA A 93 0.57 -4.66 -0.90
CA ALA A 93 -0.55 -4.46 -1.81
C ALA A 93 -0.85 -5.72 -2.65
N LEU A 94 0.18 -6.47 -3.07
CA LEU A 94 0.01 -7.74 -3.77
C LEU A 94 -0.61 -8.81 -2.85
N GLU A 95 -0.23 -8.85 -1.58
CA GLU A 95 -0.86 -9.72 -0.58
C GLU A 95 -2.33 -9.36 -0.35
N GLU A 96 -2.69 -8.06 -0.27
CA GLU A 96 -4.10 -7.67 -0.19
C GLU A 96 -4.90 -8.09 -1.44
N LEU A 97 -4.28 -8.06 -2.62
CA LEU A 97 -4.93 -8.59 -3.81
C LEU A 97 -5.11 -10.10 -3.72
N ALA A 98 -4.12 -10.82 -3.19
CA ALA A 98 -4.20 -12.25 -2.96
C ALA A 98 -5.36 -12.59 -2.02
N ASP A 99 -5.44 -11.88 -0.89
CA ASP A 99 -6.48 -12.03 0.13
C ASP A 99 -7.87 -11.78 -0.46
N VAL A 100 -8.07 -10.65 -1.15
CA VAL A 100 -9.35 -10.32 -1.79
C VAL A 100 -9.72 -11.31 -2.90
N SER A 101 -8.73 -11.86 -3.60
CA SER A 101 -8.98 -12.86 -4.64
C SER A 101 -9.31 -14.24 -4.06
N ALA A 102 -8.85 -14.53 -2.84
CA ALA A 102 -9.10 -15.78 -2.13
C ALA A 102 -10.43 -15.77 -1.35
N GLU A 103 -11.02 -14.60 -1.10
CA GLU A 103 -12.35 -14.49 -0.49
C GLU A 103 -13.41 -15.24 -1.31
N GLU A 104 -14.31 -15.96 -0.61
CA GLU A 104 -15.37 -16.76 -1.24
C GLU A 104 -16.33 -15.92 -2.12
N ASN A 105 -16.31 -14.60 -1.97
CA ASN A 105 -17.14 -13.68 -2.73
C ASN A 105 -16.34 -12.95 -3.84
N PRO A 106 -16.32 -13.47 -5.08
CA PRO A 106 -15.62 -12.85 -6.20
C PRO A 106 -16.20 -11.49 -6.61
N SER A 107 -17.37 -11.10 -6.09
CA SER A 107 -17.95 -9.78 -6.34
C SER A 107 -17.19 -8.64 -5.66
N SER A 108 -16.47 -8.90 -4.56
CA SER A 108 -15.65 -7.90 -3.86
C SER A 108 -14.54 -7.37 -4.77
N LEU A 109 -13.75 -8.27 -5.37
CA LEU A 109 -12.69 -7.91 -6.32
C LEU A 109 -13.25 -7.16 -7.53
N ARG A 110 -14.35 -7.68 -8.11
CA ARG A 110 -14.99 -7.06 -9.27
C ARG A 110 -15.45 -5.63 -8.97
N SER A 111 -16.09 -5.42 -7.82
CA SER A 111 -16.55 -4.10 -7.36
C SER A 111 -15.39 -3.12 -7.19
N ILE A 112 -14.27 -3.54 -6.58
CA ILE A 112 -13.08 -2.72 -6.40
C ILE A 112 -12.51 -2.23 -7.73
N LEU A 113 -12.45 -3.12 -8.73
CA LEU A 113 -11.91 -2.83 -10.05
C LEU A 113 -12.86 -2.00 -10.92
N GLU A 114 -14.16 -2.31 -10.91
CA GLU A 114 -15.17 -1.59 -11.69
C GLU A 114 -15.39 -0.15 -11.20
N ARG A 115 -15.20 0.11 -9.91
CA ARG A 115 -15.31 1.45 -9.32
C ARG A 115 -14.08 2.32 -9.58
N GLY A 116 -13.00 1.75 -10.11
CA GLY A 116 -11.75 2.46 -10.35
C GLY A 116 -11.75 3.31 -11.64
N PRO A 117 -10.81 4.26 -11.77
CA PRO A 117 -10.71 5.12 -12.95
C PRO A 117 -10.25 4.35 -14.20
N ARG A 118 -9.56 3.21 -14.04
CA ARG A 118 -9.13 2.34 -15.15
C ARG A 118 -10.03 1.12 -15.23
N GLN A 119 -10.55 0.86 -16.41
CA GLN A 119 -11.33 -0.34 -16.68
C GLN A 119 -10.39 -1.51 -16.97
N ILE A 120 -10.11 -2.31 -15.94
CA ILE A 120 -9.41 -3.58 -16.08
C ILE A 120 -10.44 -4.69 -15.93
N ARG A 121 -10.43 -5.64 -16.87
CA ARG A 121 -11.31 -6.81 -16.82
C ARG A 121 -10.46 -8.06 -16.83
N PHE A 122 -10.47 -8.76 -15.71
CA PHE A 122 -9.96 -10.12 -15.66
C PHE A 122 -11.10 -11.08 -16.04
N PRO A 123 -10.84 -12.07 -16.91
CA PRO A 123 -11.87 -13.01 -17.34
C PRO A 123 -12.37 -13.89 -16.18
N ASP A 124 -11.49 -14.23 -15.25
CA ASP A 124 -11.80 -14.95 -14.01
C ASP A 124 -10.78 -14.63 -12.89
N VAL A 125 -11.06 -15.12 -11.68
CA VAL A 125 -10.18 -14.97 -10.51
C VAL A 125 -8.88 -15.76 -10.68
N GLN A 126 -8.91 -16.91 -11.36
CA GLN A 126 -7.72 -17.75 -11.57
C GLN A 126 -6.65 -17.04 -12.40
N CYS A 127 -7.07 -16.23 -13.38
CA CYS A 127 -6.20 -15.37 -14.16
C CYS A 127 -5.54 -14.30 -13.30
N VAL A 128 -6.26 -13.73 -12.33
CA VAL A 128 -5.70 -12.78 -11.36
C VAL A 128 -4.63 -13.48 -10.52
N THR A 129 -4.96 -14.64 -9.93
CA THR A 129 -4.02 -15.39 -9.08
C THR A 129 -2.77 -15.82 -9.85
N SER A 130 -2.91 -16.26 -11.11
CA SER A 130 -1.77 -16.66 -11.94
C SER A 130 -0.87 -15.48 -12.32
N ALA A 131 -1.48 -14.36 -12.71
CA ALA A 131 -0.74 -13.15 -13.05
C ALA A 131 -0.10 -12.50 -11.81
N LEU A 132 -0.79 -12.52 -10.67
CA LEU A 132 -0.27 -12.12 -9.37
C LEU A 132 0.98 -12.91 -8.99
N ARG A 133 0.91 -14.25 -9.08
CA ARG A 133 2.06 -15.12 -8.80
C ARG A 133 3.22 -14.84 -9.74
N THR A 134 2.93 -14.54 -11.01
CA THR A 134 3.96 -14.17 -11.98
C THR A 134 4.65 -12.88 -11.53
N VAL A 135 3.90 -11.82 -11.20
CA VAL A 135 4.46 -10.57 -10.71
C VAL A 135 5.28 -10.78 -9.43
N GLN A 136 4.77 -11.55 -8.45
CA GLN A 136 5.50 -11.81 -7.21
C GLN A 136 6.85 -12.52 -7.43
N VAL A 137 6.96 -13.39 -8.44
CA VAL A 137 8.20 -14.12 -8.76
C VAL A 137 9.14 -13.31 -9.67
N THR A 138 8.61 -12.52 -10.59
CA THR A 138 9.43 -11.78 -11.57
C THR A 138 9.84 -10.40 -11.10
N TRP A 139 9.16 -9.84 -10.09
CA TRP A 139 9.48 -8.51 -9.59
C TRP A 139 10.80 -8.51 -8.82
N PRO A 140 11.70 -7.55 -9.09
CA PRO A 140 13.05 -7.52 -8.52
C PRO A 140 13.05 -7.01 -7.07
N PHE A 141 12.36 -7.70 -6.16
CA PHE A 141 12.41 -7.37 -4.75
C PHE A 141 13.83 -7.56 -4.22
N SER A 142 14.42 -6.45 -3.76
CA SER A 142 15.69 -6.44 -3.01
C SER A 142 15.49 -6.82 -1.53
N VAL A 143 14.22 -6.90 -1.11
CA VAL A 143 13.81 -7.17 0.27
C VAL A 143 13.14 -8.53 0.32
N ASP A 144 13.65 -9.41 1.17
CA ASP A 144 12.93 -10.60 1.60
C ASP A 144 11.95 -10.22 2.73
N VAL A 145 10.74 -9.82 2.33
CA VAL A 145 9.67 -9.43 3.26
C VAL A 145 9.19 -10.60 4.11
N ALA A 146 9.28 -11.84 3.61
CA ALA A 146 8.94 -13.03 4.37
C ALA A 146 9.89 -13.22 5.56
N THR A 147 11.19 -12.99 5.36
CA THR A 147 12.17 -13.00 6.45
C THR A 147 11.90 -11.90 7.49
N ILE A 148 11.37 -10.75 7.10
CA ILE A 148 11.01 -9.66 8.04
C ILE A 148 9.77 -10.02 8.86
N HIS A 149 8.76 -10.58 8.21
CA HIS A 149 7.54 -11.03 8.86
C HIS A 149 7.80 -12.12 9.90
N GLN A 150 8.70 -13.05 9.61
CA GLN A 150 8.99 -14.23 10.44
C GLN A 150 10.02 -13.97 11.56
N ASN A 151 10.67 -12.80 11.59
CA ASN A 151 11.76 -12.56 12.52
C ASN A 151 11.44 -11.49 13.58
N PRO A 152 10.79 -11.87 14.69
CA PRO A 152 10.46 -10.95 15.78
C PRO A 152 11.71 -10.37 16.47
N MET A 153 12.90 -10.95 16.26
CA MET A 153 14.15 -10.42 16.81
C MET A 153 14.57 -9.09 16.16
N LEU A 154 14.03 -8.72 14.99
CA LEU A 154 14.32 -7.44 14.34
C LEU A 154 13.94 -6.22 15.20
N LEU A 155 12.97 -6.37 16.12
CA LEU A 155 12.57 -5.33 17.09
C LEU A 155 13.52 -5.22 18.29
N ASN A 156 14.27 -6.29 18.60
CA ASN A 156 15.11 -6.39 19.79
C ASN A 156 16.60 -6.24 19.49
N VAL A 157 16.99 -6.12 18.23
CA VAL A 157 18.38 -5.87 17.89
C VAL A 157 18.72 -4.43 18.23
N ARG A 158 19.47 -4.25 19.33
CA ARG A 158 20.31 -3.06 19.49
C ARG A 158 21.07 -2.88 18.18
N MET A 159 20.79 -1.79 17.47
CA MET A 159 21.33 -1.46 16.15
C MET A 159 22.88 -1.48 16.10
N ASP A 160 23.52 -1.56 17.26
CA ASP A 160 24.96 -1.59 17.50
C ASP A 160 25.58 -2.99 17.32
N ASN A 161 24.80 -4.08 17.40
CA ASN A 161 25.35 -5.45 17.27
C ASN A 161 25.43 -5.85 15.78
N SER A 162 26.63 -5.74 15.22
CA SER A 162 27.00 -5.90 13.81
C SER A 162 26.93 -7.34 13.24
N GLY A 163 26.53 -8.35 14.03
CA GLY A 163 26.79 -9.75 13.69
C GLY A 163 25.79 -10.47 12.77
N THR A 164 24.50 -10.14 12.81
CA THR A 164 23.47 -11.07 12.28
C THR A 164 22.48 -10.48 11.28
N ILE A 165 22.36 -9.15 11.19
CA ILE A 165 21.41 -8.45 10.32
C ILE A 165 22.18 -7.59 9.32
N GLY A 166 21.96 -7.83 8.02
CA GLY A 166 22.59 -7.10 6.92
C GLY A 166 22.21 -5.62 6.90
N GLN A 167 23.07 -4.77 6.32
CA GLN A 167 22.86 -3.31 6.29
C GLN A 167 21.54 -2.90 5.61
N THR A 168 21.12 -3.61 4.56
CA THR A 168 19.85 -3.39 3.86
C THR A 168 18.65 -3.58 4.79
N GLN A 169 18.66 -4.65 5.59
CA GLN A 169 17.59 -4.93 6.55
C GLN A 169 17.51 -3.86 7.64
N ARG A 170 18.64 -3.38 8.16
CA ARG A 170 18.66 -2.28 9.15
C ARG A 170 18.07 -0.99 8.61
N ARG A 171 18.44 -0.62 7.37
CA ARG A 171 17.89 0.57 6.70
C ARG A 171 16.38 0.46 6.55
N LEU A 172 15.89 -0.71 6.11
CA LEU A 172 14.46 -0.94 5.97
C LEU A 172 13.73 -0.90 7.32
N VAL A 173 14.24 -1.57 8.36
CA VAL A 173 13.64 -1.52 9.70
C VAL A 173 13.56 -0.08 10.20
N SER A 174 14.62 0.72 10.01
CA SER A 174 14.61 2.15 10.35
C SER A 174 13.51 2.90 9.60
N GLN A 175 13.36 2.67 8.29
CA GLN A 175 12.31 3.31 7.47
C GLN A 175 10.90 2.89 7.89
N LEU A 176 10.69 1.62 8.24
CA LEU A 176 9.40 1.11 8.71
C LEU A 176 9.04 1.69 10.09
N LEU A 177 10.01 1.76 11.02
CA LEU A 177 9.80 2.38 12.32
C LEU A 177 9.50 3.88 12.21
N GLU A 178 10.20 4.58 11.31
CA GLU A 178 9.91 5.98 11.01
C GLU A 178 8.48 6.14 10.47
N LEU A 179 8.05 5.26 9.57
CA LEU A 179 6.68 5.26 9.05
C LEU A 179 5.64 5.03 10.14
N VAL A 180 5.85 4.04 11.03
CA VAL A 180 4.94 3.76 12.16
C VAL A 180 4.87 4.93 13.14
N GLY A 181 5.97 5.65 13.33
CA GLY A 181 6.03 6.84 14.17
C GLY A 181 5.25 8.04 13.62
N ARG A 182 4.81 8.01 12.36
CA ARG A 182 4.03 9.09 11.75
C ARG A 182 2.55 8.96 12.13
N TRP A 183 1.95 10.10 12.44
CA TRP A 183 0.51 10.21 12.78
C TRP A 183 -0.26 11.11 11.81
N LYS A 184 0.47 12.02 11.13
CA LYS A 184 -0.06 12.98 10.18
C LYS A 184 0.39 12.63 8.76
N VAL A 185 -0.41 13.01 7.78
CA VAL A 185 -0.13 12.80 6.35
C VAL A 185 0.19 14.10 5.64
N SER A 186 0.90 14.00 4.52
CA SER A 186 1.16 15.15 3.67
C SER A 186 -0.15 15.70 3.07
N PRO A 187 -0.31 17.04 2.96
CA PRO A 187 -1.44 17.61 2.21
C PRO A 187 -1.44 17.19 0.73
N GLU A 188 -0.30 16.73 0.21
CA GLU A 188 -0.19 16.19 -1.14
C GLU A 188 -0.93 14.87 -1.35
N ILE A 189 -1.45 14.22 -0.30
CA ILE A 189 -2.22 12.98 -0.41
C ILE A 189 -3.38 13.11 -1.42
N LEU A 190 -3.96 14.30 -1.52
CA LEU A 190 -5.00 14.60 -2.50
C LEU A 190 -4.44 14.64 -3.92
N THR A 191 -3.28 15.25 -4.15
CA THR A 191 -2.70 15.36 -5.49
C THR A 191 -2.03 14.07 -5.97
N THR A 192 -1.54 13.24 -5.05
CA THR A 192 -0.86 11.97 -5.31
C THR A 192 -1.84 10.85 -5.69
N SER A 193 -3.10 10.98 -5.31
CA SER A 193 -4.15 10.02 -5.62
C SER A 193 -4.60 9.92 -7.09
N ARG A 194 -4.05 10.77 -7.98
CA ARG A 194 -4.40 10.79 -9.40
C ARG A 194 -4.09 9.44 -10.05
N ASP A 195 -4.96 9.01 -10.95
CA ASP A 195 -4.93 7.75 -11.70
C ASP A 195 -5.15 6.44 -10.91
N LEU A 196 -5.15 6.47 -9.58
CA LEU A 196 -5.57 5.33 -8.76
C LEU A 196 -7.02 5.46 -8.30
N LEU A 197 -7.45 6.66 -7.92
CA LEU A 197 -8.77 6.91 -7.37
C LEU A 197 -9.76 7.43 -8.42
N SER A 198 -11.00 6.97 -8.33
CA SER A 198 -12.11 7.56 -9.07
C SER A 198 -12.43 8.95 -8.52
N HIS A 199 -13.18 9.74 -9.29
CA HIS A 199 -13.60 11.07 -8.85
C HIS A 199 -14.40 11.04 -7.53
N ASN A 200 -15.20 10.00 -7.32
CA ASN A 200 -16.00 9.84 -6.10
C ASN A 200 -15.14 9.48 -4.89
N GLU A 201 -14.15 8.60 -5.05
CA GLU A 201 -13.21 8.24 -3.99
C GLU A 201 -12.32 9.42 -3.63
N HIS A 202 -11.82 10.16 -4.62
CA HIS A 202 -11.06 11.38 -4.39
C HIS A 202 -11.86 12.41 -3.58
N ARG A 203 -13.14 12.59 -3.90
CA ARG A 203 -14.05 13.44 -3.13
C ARG A 203 -14.26 12.92 -1.71
N ALA A 204 -14.39 11.60 -1.53
CA ALA A 204 -14.55 10.99 -0.22
C ALA A 204 -13.30 11.22 0.66
N VAL A 205 -12.10 11.04 0.10
CA VAL A 205 -10.83 11.33 0.79
C VAL A 205 -10.72 12.81 1.14
N ALA A 206 -11.02 13.71 0.20
CA ALA A 206 -11.02 15.15 0.45
C ALA A 206 -11.99 15.55 1.57
N ASN A 207 -13.21 15.00 1.54
CA ASN A 207 -14.22 15.24 2.59
C ASN A 207 -13.77 14.70 3.95
N PHE A 208 -13.10 13.55 3.98
CA PHE A 208 -12.56 12.97 5.21
C PHE A 208 -11.53 13.91 5.85
N PHE A 209 -10.52 14.36 5.11
CA PHE A 209 -9.51 15.27 5.64
C PHE A 209 -10.03 16.68 5.89
N HIS A 210 -11.08 17.12 5.18
CA HIS A 210 -11.77 18.37 5.53
C HIS A 210 -12.46 18.29 6.90
N ARG A 211 -12.98 17.11 7.25
CA ARG A 211 -13.61 16.86 8.57
C ARG A 211 -12.58 16.65 9.68
N PHE A 212 -11.41 16.11 9.36
CA PHE A 212 -10.33 15.80 10.30
C PHE A 212 -9.00 16.46 9.87
N PRO A 213 -8.93 17.81 9.85
CA PRO A 213 -7.74 18.53 9.40
C PRO A 213 -6.51 18.31 10.28
N GLU A 214 -6.69 17.88 11.54
CA GLU A 214 -5.62 17.56 12.48
C GLU A 214 -4.73 16.39 12.04
N LEU A 215 -5.23 15.56 11.11
CA LEU A 215 -4.48 14.46 10.51
C LEU A 215 -3.55 14.92 9.39
N LEU A 216 -3.61 16.17 8.97
CA LEU A 216 -2.70 16.75 7.98
C LEU A 216 -1.51 17.42 8.68
N ILE A 217 -0.33 17.32 8.07
CA ILE A 217 0.85 18.10 8.48
C ILE A 217 0.52 19.58 8.26
N SER A 218 0.70 20.40 9.29
CA SER A 218 0.56 21.86 9.18
C SER A 218 1.80 22.42 8.49
N GLU A 219 1.65 23.44 7.64
CA GLU A 219 2.78 24.06 6.92
C GLU A 219 3.91 24.56 7.87
N GLY A 220 3.62 24.77 9.16
CA GLY A 220 4.61 25.14 10.18
C GLY A 220 5.35 23.98 10.88
N ASP A 221 5.02 22.71 10.58
CA ASP A 221 5.69 21.53 11.16
C ASP A 221 6.89 21.06 10.29
N HIS A 222 7.05 21.55 9.06
CA HIS A 222 8.17 21.20 8.17
C HIS A 222 9.54 21.65 8.72
N ASP A 223 9.58 22.76 9.47
CA ASP A 223 10.80 23.32 10.05
C ASP A 223 11.33 22.56 11.28
N LYS A 224 10.57 21.58 11.80
CA LYS A 224 10.97 20.80 12.99
C LYS A 224 11.46 19.38 12.68
N LEU A 225 11.44 18.98 11.42
CA LEU A 225 11.83 17.64 10.95
C LEU A 225 12.97 17.66 9.92
N SER A 226 13.62 18.81 9.73
CA SER A 226 14.89 18.97 8.99
C SER A 226 16.06 19.06 9.96
#